data_AF-A0A0M8WLL5-F1
#
_entry.id   AF-A0A0M8WLL5-F1
#
_cell.length_a   1.000
_cell.length_b   1.000
_cell.length_c   1.000
_cell.angle_alpha   90.00
_cell.angle_beta   90.00
_cell.angle_gamma   90.00
#
_symmetry.space_group_name_H-M   'P 1'
#
loop_
_entity.id
_entity.type
_entity.pdbx_description
1 polymer ?
#
loop_
_entity_poly.entity_id
_entity_poly.type
_entity_poly.pdbx_seq_one_letter_code
_entity_poly.pdbx_strand_id
1 'polypeptide(L)' 'MANYQITGRGSSGEPLVSVSISGVDQEQHVMDEITIVNAVRDCLATAPGVQSVLARKFEQVITTV' A
#
# COMPACT_ATOMS: atom_id res chain seq x y z
N MET A 1 13.52 -6.11 -1.64
CA MET A 1 12.73 -5.01 -1.04
C MET A 1 11.26 -5.29 -1.32
N ALA A 2 10.40 -5.17 -0.30
CA ALA A 2 8.97 -5.39 -0.48
C ALA A 2 8.35 -4.13 -1.08
N ASN A 3 7.63 -4.27 -2.19
CA ASN A 3 6.83 -3.20 -2.76
C ASN A 3 5.39 -3.36 -2.28
N TYR A 4 4.81 -2.31 -1.70
CA TYR A 4 3.40 -2.31 -1.31
C TYR A 4 2.59 -1.52 -2.32
N GLN A 5 1.49 -2.10 -2.78
CA GLN A 5 0.50 -1.38 -3.59
C GLN A 5 -0.80 -1.29 -2.80
N ILE A 6 -1.24 -0.06 -2.55
CA ILE A 6 -2.51 0.23 -1.89
C ILE A 6 -3.45 0.86 -2.91
N THR A 7 -4.58 0.22 -3.17
CA THR A 7 -5.56 0.66 -4.19
C THR A 7 -6.89 0.94 -3.52
N GLY A 8 -7.36 2.18 -3.62
CA GLY A 8 -8.74 2.57 -3.32
C GLY A 8 -9.65 2.22 -4.48
N ARG A 9 -10.76 1.55 -4.20
CA ARG A 9 -11.75 1.11 -5.18
C ARG A 9 -13.11 1.73 -4.92
N GLY A 10 -13.80 2.06 -6.00
CA GLY A 10 -15.17 2.57 -5.97
C GLY A 10 -16.22 1.48 -5.83
N SER A 11 -17.49 1.86 -5.99
CA SER A 11 -18.64 1.00 -5.73
C SER A 11 -18.78 -0.19 -6.67
N SER A 12 -18.31 -0.06 -7.91
CA SER A 12 -18.31 -1.15 -8.89
C SER A 12 -16.99 -1.94 -8.87
N GLY A 13 -16.12 -1.70 -7.88
CA GLY A 13 -14.83 -2.37 -7.73
C GLY A 13 -13.75 -1.86 -8.67
N GLU A 14 -14.01 -0.81 -9.44
CA GLU A 14 -13.04 -0.11 -10.29
C GLU A 14 -11.94 0.56 -9.43
N PRO A 15 -10.68 0.56 -9.88
CA PRO A 15 -9.62 1.28 -9.19
C PRO A 15 -9.79 2.78 -9.39
N LEU A 16 -9.93 3.54 -8.30
CA LEU A 16 -10.03 4.99 -8.32
C LEU A 16 -8.67 5.66 -8.12
N VAL A 17 -7.87 5.09 -7.23
CA VAL A 17 -6.55 5.62 -6.87
C VAL A 17 -5.64 4.47 -6.44
N SER A 18 -4.36 4.55 -6.80
CA SER A 18 -3.35 3.57 -6.40
C SER A 18 -2.10 4.28 -5.92
N VAL A 19 -1.62 3.89 -4.74
CA VAL A 19 -0.36 4.34 -4.14
C VAL A 19 0.59 3.16 -4.12
N SER A 20 1.83 3.38 -4.56
CA SER A 20 2.91 2.39 -4.51
C SER A 20 3.98 2.87 -3.54
N ILE A 21 4.36 2.02 -2.61
CA ILE A 21 5.46 2.25 -1.66
C ILE A 21 6.57 1.28 -2.04
N SER A 22 7.63 1.79 -2.66
CA SER A 22 8.78 1.00 -3.11
C SER A 22 9.80 0.70 -2.01
N GLY A 23 9.63 1.32 -0.85
CA GLY A 23 10.46 1.15 0.33
C GLY A 23 10.09 2.17 1.39
N VAL A 24 10.40 1.84 2.64
CA VAL A 24 10.29 2.75 3.77
C VAL A 24 11.72 2.99 4.25
N ASP A 25 12.21 4.21 4.04
CA ASP A 25 13.52 4.63 4.51
C ASP A 25 13.37 5.41 5.80
N GLN A 26 13.98 4.93 6.88
CA GLN A 26 14.00 5.58 8.18
C GLN A 26 15.45 5.55 8.70
N GLU A 27 15.99 6.73 9.06
CA GLU A 27 17.36 6.84 9.60
C GLU A 27 17.57 6.00 10.88
N GLN A 28 16.48 5.79 11.64
CA GLN A 28 16.39 4.86 12.77
C GLN A 28 15.08 4.09 12.63
N HIS A 29 14.99 2.85 13.12
CA HIS A 29 13.72 2.11 13.11
C HIS A 29 12.74 2.73 14.12
N VAL A 30 11.87 3.61 13.64
CA VAL A 30 10.87 4.32 14.47
C VAL A 30 9.52 3.60 14.43
N MET A 31 9.16 2.99 13.30
CA MET A 31 7.89 2.28 13.14
C MET A 31 7.97 1.15 12.13
N ASP A 32 7.14 0.13 12.34
CA ASP A 32 7.02 -0.99 11.41
C ASP A 32 6.37 -0.57 10.08
N GLU A 33 6.84 -1.16 8.99
CA GLU A 33 6.32 -0.90 7.63
C GLU A 33 4.81 -1.10 7.53
N ILE A 34 4.26 -2.09 8.25
CA ILE A 34 2.83 -2.37 8.26
C ILE A 34 2.00 -1.21 8.82
N THR A 35 2.55 -0.46 9.78
CA THR A 35 1.90 0.72 10.36
C THR A 35 1.76 1.82 9.32
N ILE A 36 2.79 2.02 8.49
CA ILE A 36 2.78 2.99 7.39
C ILE A 36 1.77 2.57 6.32
N VAL A 37 1.78 1.29 5.94
CA VAL A 37 0.81 0.74 4.96
C VAL A 37 -0.62 0.91 5.46
N ASN A 38 -0.88 0.65 6.75
CA ASN A 38 -2.19 0.84 7.35
C ASN A 38 -2.59 2.32 7.38
N ALA A 39 -1.68 3.24 7.72
CA ALA A 39 -1.96 4.67 7.69
C ALA A 39 -2.35 5.16 6.30
N VAL A 40 -1.64 4.71 5.25
CA VAL A 40 -1.99 5.02 3.85
C VAL A 40 -3.34 4.41 3.47
N ARG A 41 -3.62 3.18 3.92
CA ARG A 41 -4.90 2.51 3.68
C ARG A 41 -6.05 3.28 4.31
N ASP A 42 -5.90 3.74 5.55
CA ASP A 42 -6.93 4.47 6.28
C ASP A 42 -7.12 5.87 5.67
N CYS A 43 -6.04 6.53 5.24
CA CYS A 43 -6.12 7.77 4.47
C CYS A 43 -6.94 7.58 3.18
N LEU A 44 -6.65 6.55 2.40
CA LEU A 44 -7.37 6.24 1.16
C LEU A 44 -8.84 5.88 1.39
N ALA A 45 -9.16 5.26 2.53
CA ALA A 45 -10.54 4.93 2.89
C ALA A 45 -11.42 6.17 3.13
N THR A 46 -10.81 7.33 3.44
CA THR A 46 -11.53 8.61 3.59
C THR A 46 -11.69 9.38 2.28
N ALA A 47 -11.05 8.93 1.19
CA ALA A 47 -11.11 9.63 -0.08
C ALA A 47 -12.53 9.54 -0.69
N PRO A 48 -13.08 10.64 -1.23
CA PRO A 48 -14.40 10.64 -1.85
C PRO A 48 -14.52 9.59 -2.95
N GLY A 49 -15.60 8.80 -2.91
CA GLY A 49 -15.88 7.74 -3.87
C GLY A 49 -15.19 6.40 -3.57
N VAL A 50 -14.21 6.35 -2.65
CA VAL A 50 -13.61 5.08 -2.21
C VAL A 50 -14.56 4.36 -1.26
N GLN A 51 -14.87 3.10 -1.57
CA GLN A 51 -15.70 2.23 -0.72
C GLN A 51 -14.91 1.06 -0.13
N SER A 52 -13.83 0.64 -0.79
CA SER A 52 -12.94 -0.39 -0.27
C SER A 52 -11.50 -0.07 -0.61
N VAL A 53 -10.57 -0.52 0.24
CA VAL A 53 -9.14 -0.34 0.02
C VAL A 53 -8.46 -1.70 0.09
N LEU A 54 -7.68 -2.03 -0.94
CA LEU A 54 -6.92 -3.26 -1.04
C LEU A 54 -5.43 -2.96 -0.97
N ALA A 55 -4.73 -3.58 -0.01
CA ALA A 55 -3.28 -3.54 0.08
C ALA A 55 -2.67 -4.87 -0.38
N ARG A 56 -1.64 -4.83 -1.22
CA ARG A 56 -0.89 -5.99 -1.72
C ARG A 56 0.60 -5.79 -1.48
N LYS A 57 1.27 -6.84 -0.99
CA LYS A 57 2.73 -6.88 -0.87
C LYS A 57 3.28 -7.68 -2.05
N PHE A 58 4.21 -7.08 -2.79
CA PHE A 58 4.96 -7.74 -3.85
C PHE A 58 6.39 -7.94 -3.35
N GLU A 59 6.79 -9.20 -3.22
CA GLU A 59 8.15 -9.56 -2.88
C GLU A 59 8.90 -9.90 -4.17
N GLN A 60 10.00 -9.21 -4.42
CA GLN A 60 10.90 -9.57 -5.50
C GLN A 60 11.64 -10.85 -5.10
N VAL A 61 11.26 -11.98 -5.69
CA VAL A 61 11.99 -13.24 -5.57
C VAL A 61 13.14 -13.17 -6.57
N ILE A 62 14.37 -12.95 -6.09
CA ILE A 62 15.58 -13.15 -6.91
C ILE A 62 15.89 -14.65 -6.85
N THR A 63 15.52 -15.38 -7.89
CA THR A 63 15.96 -16.77 -8.04
C THR A 63 17.39 -16.75 -8.56
N THR A 64 18.38 -16.94 -7.69
CA THR A 64 19.74 -17.30 -8.13
C THR A 64 19.68 -18.69 -8.77
N VAL A 65 19.94 -18.77 -10.07
CA VAL A 65 20.10 -20.01 -10.84
C VAL A 65 21.58 -20.39 -10.84
#